data_AF-A0A2D7XIF8-F1
#
_entry.id   AF-A0A2D7XIF8-F1
#
_cell.length_a   1.000
_cell.length_b   1.000
_cell.length_c   1.000
_cell.angle_alpha   90.00
_cell.angle_beta   90.00
_cell.angle_gamma   90.00
#
_symmetry.space_group_name_H-M   'P 1'
#
loop_
_entity.id
_entity.type
_entity.pdbx_description
1 polymer ?
#
loop_
_entity_poly.entity_id
_entity_poly.type
_entity_poly.pdbx_seq_one_letter_code
_entity_poly.pdbx_strand_id
1 'polypeptide(L)' 'SVTTLLALFSLYILGGEVIRGFTLAMIWGVFVGTYSSIFIAAPVLMYLGVKRDWSEAAKDQI' A
#
# COMPACT_ATOMS: atom_id res chain seq x y z
N SER A 1 1.58 -6.44 -0.90
CA SER A 1 0.39 -6.63 -1.76
C SER A 1 0.30 -8.02 -2.42
N VAL A 2 1.40 -8.64 -2.88
CA VAL A 2 1.32 -9.95 -3.61
C VAL A 2 0.71 -11.08 -2.77
N THR A 3 1.15 -11.26 -1.53
CA THR A 3 0.58 -12.27 -0.62
C THR A 3 -0.88 -11.99 -0.30
N THR A 4 -1.27 -10.72 -0.18
CA THR A 4 -2.66 -10.29 0.00
C THR A 4 -3.51 -10.62 -1.22
N LEU A 5 -3.03 -10.36 -2.43
CA LEU A 5 -3.73 -10.71 -3.68
C LEU A 5 -3.92 -12.22 -3.81
N LEU A 6 -2.91 -13.03 -3.47
CA LEU A 6 -3.03 -14.48 -3.44
C LEU A 6 -4.10 -14.96 -2.46
N ALA A 7 -4.13 -14.40 -1.25
CA ALA A 7 -5.16 -14.73 -0.26
C ALA A 7 -6.57 -14.34 -0.74
N LEU A 8 -6.73 -13.15 -1.33
CA LEU A 8 -8.00 -12.70 -1.89
C LEU A 8 -8.44 -13.55 -3.08
N PHE A 9 -7.50 -14.01 -3.91
CA PHE A 9 -7.80 -14.89 -5.03
C PHE A 9 -8.34 -16.24 -4.56
N SER A 10 -7.72 -16.83 -3.54
CA SER A 10 -8.22 -18.05 -2.90
C SER A 10 -9.60 -17.84 -2.26
N LEU A 11 -9.83 -16.72 -1.58
CA LEU A 11 -11.13 -16.38 -0.99
C LEU A 11 -12.20 -16.12 -2.06
N TYR A 12 -11.85 -15.56 -3.21
CA TYR A 12 -12.80 -15.31 -4.29
C TYR A 12 -13.30 -16.61 -4.93
N ILE A 13 -12.43 -17.62 -5.02
CA ILE A 13 -12.75 -18.94 -5.59
C ILE A 13 -13.44 -19.84 -4.54
N LEU A 14 -12.94 -19.86 -3.31
CA LEU A 14 -13.39 -20.80 -2.26
C LEU A 14 -14.46 -20.22 -1.32
N GLY A 15 -14.69 -18.92 -1.34
CA GLY A 15 -15.46 -18.22 -0.31
C GLY A 15 -16.98 -18.30 -0.39
N GLY A 16 -17.56 -18.77 -1.50
CA GLY A 16 -19.01 -18.80 -1.69
C GLY A 16 -19.63 -17.44 -2.02
N GLU A 17 -20.95 -17.41 -2.29
CA GLU A 17 -21.64 -16.23 -2.86
C GLU A 17 -21.61 -14.98 -1.97
N VAL A 18 -21.66 -15.15 -0.65
CA VAL A 18 -21.79 -14.03 0.30
C VAL A 18 -20.55 -13.13 0.30
N ILE A 19 -19.35 -13.71 0.21
CA ILE A 19 -18.10 -12.93 0.30
C ILE A 19 -17.49 -12.58 -1.07
N ARG A 20 -17.96 -13.15 -2.18
CA ARG A 20 -17.44 -12.82 -3.53
C ARG A 20 -17.52 -11.33 -3.86
N GLY A 21 -18.63 -10.67 -3.54
CA GLY A 21 -18.78 -9.23 -3.75
C GLY A 21 -17.79 -8.41 -2.92
N PHE A 22 -17.58 -8.81 -1.66
CA PHE A 22 -16.61 -8.18 -0.77
C PHE A 22 -15.17 -8.39 -1.24
N THR A 23 -14.81 -9.61 -1.63
CA THR A 23 -13.46 -9.94 -2.11
C THR A 23 -13.13 -9.23 -3.43
N LEU A 24 -14.11 -9.06 -4.33
CA LEU A 24 -13.93 -8.25 -5.54
C LEU A 24 -13.60 -6.79 -5.23
N ALA A 25 -14.34 -6.16 -4.29
CA ALA A 25 -14.05 -4.80 -3.86
C ALA A 25 -12.65 -4.68 -3.23
N MET A 26 -12.25 -5.67 -2.42
CA MET A 26 -10.92 -5.74 -1.81
C MET A 26 -9.80 -5.85 -2.85
N ILE A 27 -9.96 -6.73 -3.86
CA ILE A 27 -8.99 -6.86 -4.97
C ILE A 27 -8.83 -5.51 -5.67
N TRP A 28 -9.94 -4.80 -5.93
CA TRP A 28 -9.89 -3.52 -6.60
C TRP A 28 -9.19 -2.45 -5.74
N GLY A 29 -9.52 -2.41 -4.45
CA GLY A 29 -8.89 -1.52 -3.47
C GLY A 29 -7.38 -1.74 -3.33
N VAL A 30 -6.92 -2.99 -3.31
CA VAL A 30 -5.48 -3.29 -3.24
C VAL A 30 -4.75 -2.87 -4.51
N PHE A 31 -5.37 -3.03 -5.69
CA PHE A 31 -4.77 -2.58 -6.96
C PHE A 31 -4.56 -1.06 -6.98
N VAL A 32 -5.62 -0.29 -6.70
CA VAL A 32 -5.55 1.18 -6.68
C VAL A 32 -4.65 1.68 -5.54
N GLY A 33 -4.77 1.07 -4.36
CA GLY A 33 -3.99 1.43 -3.18
C GLY A 33 -2.49 1.18 -3.35
N THR A 34 -2.10 0.02 -3.92
CA THR A 34 -0.69 -0.30 -4.15
C THR A 34 -0.08 0.64 -5.19
N TYR A 35 -0.81 0.94 -6.26
CA TYR A 35 -0.35 1.91 -7.26
C TYR A 35 -0.20 3.31 -6.64
N SER A 36 -1.21 3.77 -5.89
CA SER A 36 -1.19 5.08 -5.23
C SER A 36 -0.05 5.22 -4.23
N SER A 37 0.22 4.21 -3.39
CA SER A 37 1.30 4.28 -2.41
C SER A 37 2.69 4.41 -3.04
N ILE A 38 2.93 3.82 -4.21
CA ILE A 38 4.24 3.91 -4.86
C ILE A 38 4.38 5.22 -5.64
N PHE A 39 3.37 5.56 -6.44
CA PHE A 39 3.48 6.66 -7.40
C PHE A 39 2.99 8.01 -6.88
N ILE A 40 2.06 8.04 -5.93
CA ILE A 40 1.53 9.29 -5.37
C ILE A 40 2.20 9.61 -4.03
N ALA A 41 2.38 8.63 -3.13
CA ALA A 41 2.94 8.93 -1.82
C ALA A 41 4.39 9.43 -1.89
N ALA A 42 5.23 8.87 -2.79
CA ALA A 42 6.63 9.29 -2.95
C ALA A 42 6.79 10.78 -3.37
N PRO A 43 6.15 11.27 -4.45
CA PRO A 43 6.23 12.69 -4.80
C PRO A 43 5.49 13.59 -3.80
N VAL A 44 4.40 13.13 -3.17
CA VAL A 44 3.71 13.90 -2.12
C VAL A 44 4.63 14.10 -0.91
N LEU A 45 5.39 13.08 -0.49
CA LEU A 45 6.38 13.20 0.58
C LEU A 45 7.46 14.23 0.23
N MET A 46 7.93 14.21 -1.03
CA MET A 46 8.93 15.14 -1.53
C MET A 46 8.39 16.57 -1.62
N TYR A 47 7.13 16.74 -2.02
CA TYR A 47 6.46 18.04 -2.14
C TYR A 47 6.15 18.67 -0.78
N LEU A 48 5.76 17.86 0.21
CA LEU A 48 5.57 18.29 1.60
C LEU A 48 6.91 18.63 2.30
N GLY A 49 8.04 18.40 1.63
CA GLY A 49 9.35 18.82 2.13
C GLY A 49 9.67 18.22 3.48
N VAL A 50 9.28 16.96 3.73
CA VAL A 50 9.58 16.24 4.97
C VAL A 50 11.10 16.11 5.07
N LYS A 51 11.74 17.09 5.71
CA LYS A 51 13.13 17.01 6.12
C LYS A 51 13.20 15.91 7.18
N ARG A 52 14.05 14.93 6.92
CA ARG A 52 14.38 13.90 7.89
C ARG A 52 15.30 14.57 8.91
N ASP A 53 14.72 15.28 9.87
CA ASP A 53 15.47 16.00 10.93
C ASP A 53 16.39 15.05 11.74
N TRP A 54 16.15 13.74 11.64
CA TRP A 54 17.03 12.66 12.10
C TRP A 54 18.40 12.61 11.40
N SER A 55 18.60 13.31 10.27
CA SER A 55 19.88 13.35 9.54
C SER A 55 20.82 14.46 10.01
N GLU A 56 20.32 15.50 10.68
CA GLU A 56 21.16 16.54 11.28
C GLU A 56 21.82 16.06 12.58
N ALA A 57 21.12 15.22 13.37
CA ALA A 57 21.68 14.60 14.57
C ALA A 57 22.86 13.63 14.29
N ALA A 58 22.98 13.11 13.06
CA ALA A 58 24.08 12.22 12.66
C ALA A 58 25.32 12.96 12.12
N LYS A 59 25.18 14.23 11.71
CA LYS A 59 26.31 15.06 11.23
C LYS A 59 27.04 15.78 12.35
N ASP A 60 26.41 15.95 13.51
CA ASP A 60 27.01 16.62 14.68
C ASP A 60 27.94 15.71 15.50
N GLN A 61 28.12 14.44 15.08
CA GLN A 61 29.01 13.46 15.73
C GLN A 61 30.28 13.10 14.91
N ILE A 62 30.60 13.82 13.82
CA ILE A 62 31.87 13.66 13.07
C ILE A 62 32.65 14.97 13.08
#